data_AF-A0A9E7BMZ4-F1
#
_entry.id   AF-A0A9E7BMZ4-F1
#
_cell.length_a   1.000
_cell.length_b   1.000
_cell.length_c   1.000
_cell.angle_alpha   90.00
_cell.angle_beta   90.00
_cell.angle_gamma   90.00
#
_symmetry.space_group_name_H-M   'P 1'
#
loop_
_entity.id
_entity.type
_entity.pdbx_description
1 polymer ?
#
loop_
_entity_poly.entity_id
_entity_poly.type
_entity_poly.pdbx_seq_one_letter_code
_entity_poly.pdbx_strand_id
1 'polypeptide(L)'
;MSGGAPDGGRPRVLGPTVDEQTRCIHYRSELDVIAIRFACCGEYYPCHLCHAEAADHPARPWPTGSDDERAVLCGVCGSELTVGEYLAVASCPACRAPFNPGCTLHRPFYFD
;
A
#
# COMPACT_ATOMS: atom_id res chain seq x y z
N MET A 1 -17.96 1.02 31.93
CA MET A 1 -16.78 1.80 31.48
C MET A 1 -16.67 1.59 30.00
N SER A 2 -17.18 2.57 29.24
CA SER A 2 -17.14 2.60 27.79
C SER A 2 -15.68 2.66 27.33
N GLY A 3 -15.28 1.70 26.50
CA GLY A 3 -14.05 1.75 25.72
C GLY A 3 -14.42 1.50 24.28
N GLY A 4 -14.97 2.53 23.62
CA GLY A 4 -15.21 2.47 22.18
C GLY A 4 -13.87 2.27 21.48
N ALA A 5 -13.80 1.30 20.58
CA ALA A 5 -12.71 1.21 19.61
C ALA A 5 -12.60 2.58 18.91
N PRO A 6 -11.39 3.11 18.68
CA PRO A 6 -11.27 4.32 17.88
C PRO A 6 -11.96 4.05 16.54
N ASP A 7 -12.86 4.95 16.12
CA ASP A 7 -13.58 4.85 14.85
C ASP A 7 -12.57 4.59 13.73
N GLY A 8 -12.48 3.31 13.34
CA GLY A 8 -11.39 2.73 12.56
C GLY A 8 -11.47 3.12 11.10
N GLY A 9 -11.28 4.41 10.82
CA GLY A 9 -11.20 4.94 9.47
C GLY A 9 -10.04 4.33 8.72
N ARG A 10 -10.26 4.01 7.44
CA ARG A 10 -9.23 3.55 6.51
C ARG A 10 -8.04 4.52 6.51
N PRO A 11 -6.77 4.03 6.48
CA PRO A 11 -5.60 4.89 6.38
C PRO A 11 -5.69 5.86 5.20
N ARG A 12 -5.28 7.11 5.42
CA ARG A 12 -5.23 8.12 4.36
C ARG A 12 -4.18 7.72 3.32
N VAL A 13 -4.52 7.86 2.04
CA VAL A 13 -3.61 7.65 0.91
C VAL A 13 -3.27 9.00 0.28
N LEU A 14 -1.98 9.25 0.08
CA LEU A 14 -1.42 10.48 -0.45
C LEU A 14 -1.13 10.37 -1.95
N GLY A 15 -0.90 11.52 -2.58
CA GLY A 15 -0.63 11.61 -4.01
C GLY A 15 -1.89 11.67 -4.90
N PRO A 16 -1.71 11.78 -6.22
CA PRO A 16 -2.78 11.98 -7.19
C PRO A 16 -3.55 10.68 -7.47
N THR A 17 -4.41 10.28 -6.53
CA THR A 17 -5.37 9.18 -6.71
C THR A 17 -6.49 9.57 -7.68
N VAL A 18 -7.01 8.58 -8.42
CA VAL A 18 -8.11 8.76 -9.39
C VAL A 18 -9.44 8.18 -8.90
N ASP A 19 -9.40 7.38 -7.83
CA ASP A 19 -10.56 6.80 -7.18
C ASP A 19 -10.28 6.48 -5.70
N GLU A 20 -11.29 5.95 -5.02
CA GLU A 20 -11.17 5.49 -3.63
C GLU A 20 -10.47 4.14 -3.50
N GLN A 21 -10.12 3.46 -4.60
CA GLN A 21 -9.46 2.16 -4.60
C GLN A 21 -7.94 2.25 -4.75
N THR A 22 -7.38 3.43 -4.44
CA THR A 22 -5.94 3.75 -4.49
C THR A 22 -5.30 3.75 -5.86
N ARG A 23 -6.05 3.64 -6.96
CA ARG A 23 -5.49 3.80 -8.30
C ARG A 23 -4.97 5.24 -8.44
N CYS A 24 -3.89 5.43 -9.19
CA CYS A 24 -3.31 6.76 -9.39
C CYS A 24 -3.17 7.12 -10.87
N ILE A 25 -2.75 8.36 -11.14
CA ILE A 25 -2.52 8.83 -12.51
C ILE A 25 -1.43 8.04 -13.25
N HIS A 26 -0.51 7.38 -12.53
CA HIS A 26 0.57 6.58 -13.12
C HIS A 26 0.14 5.14 -13.41
N TYR A 27 -0.59 4.50 -12.50
CA TYR A 27 -1.06 3.11 -12.59
C TYR A 27 -2.54 3.02 -12.20
N ARG A 28 -3.38 2.58 -13.14
CA ARG A 28 -4.85 2.65 -13.03
C ARG A 28 -5.59 1.49 -13.72
N SER A 29 -4.92 0.36 -13.91
CA SER A 29 -5.62 -0.87 -14.26
C SER A 29 -6.56 -1.27 -13.12
N GLU A 30 -7.52 -2.14 -13.41
CA GLU A 30 -8.46 -2.65 -12.42
C GLU A 30 -7.74 -3.36 -11.25
N LEU A 31 -6.50 -3.82 -11.47
CA LEU A 31 -5.65 -4.54 -10.51
C LEU A 31 -4.75 -3.63 -9.67
N ASP A 32 -4.62 -2.34 -10.00
CA ASP A 32 -3.75 -1.37 -9.31
C ASP A 32 -4.41 -0.85 -8.01
N VAL A 33 -4.86 -1.78 -7.17
CA VAL A 33 -5.72 -1.52 -6.00
C VAL A 33 -4.98 -1.68 -4.68
N ILE A 34 -3.69 -1.34 -4.66
CA ILE A 34 -2.90 -1.30 -3.44
C ILE A 34 -2.28 0.09 -3.23
N ALA A 35 -2.06 0.44 -1.97
CA ALA A 35 -1.15 1.52 -1.59
C ALA A 35 -0.05 0.94 -0.69
N ILE A 36 1.17 1.45 -0.85
CA ILE A 36 2.34 1.04 -0.07
C ILE A 36 2.60 2.08 1.01
N ARG A 37 2.80 1.62 2.24
CA ARG A 37 3.37 2.41 3.32
C ARG A 37 4.87 2.48 3.14
N PHE A 38 5.43 3.67 2.98
CA PHE A 38 6.87 3.82 2.73
C PHE A 38 7.65 3.83 4.04
N ALA A 39 8.76 3.07 4.11
CA ALA A 39 9.56 2.95 5.33
C ALA A 39 10.21 4.27 5.78
N CYS A 40 10.40 5.23 4.87
CA CYS A 40 11.00 6.52 5.18
C CYS A 40 10.11 7.46 5.99
N CYS A 41 8.79 7.40 5.82
CA CYS A 41 7.85 8.35 6.43
C CYS A 41 6.63 7.70 7.09
N GLY A 42 6.37 6.42 6.84
CA GLY A 42 5.20 5.72 7.37
C GLY A 42 3.88 6.11 6.72
N GLU A 43 3.91 6.85 5.61
CA GLU A 43 2.74 7.31 4.87
C GLU A 43 2.39 6.38 3.69
N TYR A 44 1.11 6.32 3.33
CA TYR A 44 0.63 5.50 2.22
C TYR A 44 0.61 6.27 0.90
N TYR A 45 1.18 5.68 -0.15
CA TYR A 45 1.10 6.15 -1.52
C TYR A 45 0.71 5.01 -2.47
N PRO A 46 -0.05 5.27 -3.54
CA PRO A 46 -0.38 4.27 -4.56
C PRO A 46 0.85 3.61 -5.20
N CYS A 47 1.91 4.38 -5.39
CA CYS A 47 3.14 3.91 -6.04
C CYS A 47 4.36 4.80 -5.73
N HIS A 48 5.54 4.32 -6.14
CA HIS A 48 6.81 5.05 -5.98
C HIS A 48 6.84 6.41 -6.69
N LEU A 49 6.19 6.55 -7.85
CA LEU A 49 6.11 7.83 -8.57
C LEU A 49 5.26 8.86 -7.80
N CYS A 50 4.11 8.43 -7.27
CA CYS A 50 3.29 9.27 -6.40
C CYS A 50 4.05 9.75 -5.17
N HIS A 51 4.85 8.88 -4.55
CA HIS A 51 5.73 9.28 -3.44
C HIS A 51 6.79 10.28 -3.91
N ALA A 52 7.50 10.00 -5.00
CA ALA A 52 8.57 10.86 -5.52
C ALA A 52 8.08 12.27 -5.91
N GLU A 53 6.83 12.40 -6.35
CA GLU A 53 6.22 13.70 -6.69
C GLU A 53 5.75 14.49 -5.46
N ALA A 54 5.30 13.80 -4.41
CA ALA A 54 4.61 14.42 -3.27
C ALA A 54 5.46 14.55 -2.00
N ALA A 55 6.51 13.74 -1.85
CA ALA A 55 7.37 13.74 -0.68
C ALA A 55 8.65 14.54 -0.94
N ASP A 56 9.08 15.34 0.04
CA ASP A 56 10.32 16.13 -0.03
C ASP A 56 11.61 15.30 0.25
N HIS A 57 11.52 13.97 0.15
CA HIS A 57 12.62 13.06 0.47
C HIS A 57 12.59 11.80 -0.41
N PRO A 58 13.74 11.13 -0.63
CA PRO A 58 13.78 9.89 -1.39
C PRO A 58 13.07 8.75 -0.66
N ALA A 59 12.42 7.88 -1.42
CA ALA A 59 11.85 6.65 -0.91
C ALA A 59 12.93 5.74 -0.30
N ARG A 60 12.58 5.03 0.76
CA ARG A 60 13.39 3.95 1.34
C ARG A 60 12.59 2.66 1.31
N PRO A 61 13.13 1.56 0.75
CA PRO A 61 12.49 0.27 0.85
C PRO A 61 12.51 -0.21 2.31
N TRP A 62 11.53 -1.04 2.67
CA TRP A 62 11.58 -1.79 3.92
C TRP A 62 12.76 -2.76 3.90
N PRO A 63 13.61 -2.76 4.94
CA PRO A 63 14.78 -3.64 4.99
C PRO A 63 14.36 -5.10 5.14
N THR A 64 15.26 -6.02 4.77
CA THR A 64 15.11 -7.45 5.09
C THR A 64 14.79 -7.66 6.57
N GLY A 65 13.83 -8.57 6.86
CA GLY A 65 13.34 -8.84 8.21
C GLY A 65 12.14 -7.98 8.64
N SER A 66 11.56 -7.19 7.72
CA SER A 66 10.33 -6.41 7.96
C SER A 66 9.04 -7.18 7.60
N ASP A 67 9.08 -8.52 7.61
CA ASP A 67 7.97 -9.36 7.14
C ASP A 67 6.65 -9.12 7.89
N ASP A 68 6.73 -8.75 9.18
CA ASP A 68 5.58 -8.49 10.05
C ASP A 68 5.05 -7.04 9.95
N GLU A 69 5.72 -6.16 9.20
CA GLU A 69 5.34 -4.75 9.08
C GLU A 69 4.10 -4.59 8.20
N ARG A 70 3.08 -3.89 8.72
CA ARG A 70 1.87 -3.53 7.96
C ARG A 70 2.21 -2.45 6.94
N ALA A 71 2.57 -2.88 5.74
CA ALA A 71 3.11 -2.02 4.71
C ALA A 71 2.23 -1.94 3.45
N VAL A 72 1.18 -2.74 3.34
CA VAL A 72 0.34 -2.77 2.13
C VAL A 72 -1.12 -2.59 2.49
N LEU A 73 -1.76 -1.56 1.93
CA LEU A 73 -3.18 -1.31 2.08
C LEU A 73 -3.92 -1.84 0.85
N CYS A 74 -4.93 -2.69 1.05
CA CYS A 74 -5.88 -3.03 -0.01
C CYS A 74 -6.84 -1.88 -0.24
N GLY A 75 -6.85 -1.34 -1.46
CA GLY A 75 -7.71 -0.25 -1.85
C GLY A 75 -9.20 -0.58 -1.94
N VAL A 76 -9.54 -1.86 -2.14
CA VAL A 76 -10.93 -2.32 -2.28
C VAL A 76 -11.64 -2.41 -0.94
N CYS A 77 -11.01 -3.02 0.07
CA CYS A 77 -11.63 -3.27 1.37
C CYS A 77 -10.99 -2.50 2.54
N GLY A 78 -9.88 -1.80 2.31
CA GLY A 78 -9.18 -1.04 3.35
C GLY A 78 -8.36 -1.88 4.33
N SER A 79 -8.22 -3.19 4.13
CA SER A 79 -7.40 -4.03 5.00
C SER A 79 -5.92 -3.76 4.78
N GLU A 80 -5.17 -3.62 5.88
CA GLU A 80 -3.71 -3.58 5.86
C GLU A 80 -3.15 -5.00 5.98
N LEU A 81 -2.25 -5.36 5.06
CA LEU A 81 -1.49 -6.60 5.04
C LEU A 81 -0.06 -6.32 5.49
N THR A 82 0.57 -7.33 6.09
CA THR A 82 2.02 -7.30 6.32
C THR A 82 2.80 -7.47 5.00
N VAL A 83 4.09 -7.15 5.02
CA VAL A 83 5.00 -7.41 3.89
C VAL A 83 4.96 -8.89 3.51
N GLY A 84 5.12 -9.79 4.49
CA GLY A 84 5.13 -11.23 4.26
C GLY A 84 3.81 -11.75 3.71
N GLU A 85 2.67 -11.28 4.24
CA GLU A 85 1.34 -11.64 3.73
C GLU A 85 1.16 -11.22 2.27
N TYR A 86 1.48 -9.97 1.94
CA TYR A 86 1.34 -9.45 0.58
C TYR A 86 2.21 -10.21 -0.43
N LEU A 87 3.47 -10.51 -0.07
CA LEU A 87 4.39 -11.25 -0.94
C LEU A 87 3.97 -12.71 -1.18
N ALA A 88 3.15 -13.28 -0.30
CA ALA A 88 2.71 -14.68 -0.38
C ALA A 88 1.38 -14.89 -1.14
N VAL A 89 0.65 -13.82 -1.50
CA VAL A 89 -0.70 -13.92 -2.07
C VAL A 89 -0.83 -13.18 -3.41
N ALA A 90 -1.67 -13.69 -4.31
CA ALA A 90 -2.01 -13.02 -5.58
C ALA A 90 -3.26 -12.13 -5.48
N SER A 91 -3.95 -12.15 -4.33
CA SER A 91 -5.20 -11.43 -4.10
C SER A 91 -5.36 -11.10 -2.63
N CYS A 92 -6.15 -10.07 -2.31
CA CYS A 92 -6.41 -9.70 -0.93
C CYS A 92 -7.05 -10.86 -0.15
N PRO A 93 -6.48 -11.29 0.99
CA PRO A 93 -7.04 -12.40 1.78
C PRO A 93 -8.39 -12.04 2.43
N ALA A 94 -8.67 -10.74 2.62
CA ALA A 94 -9.91 -10.28 3.22
C ALA A 94 -11.08 -10.20 2.23
N CYS A 95 -10.86 -9.64 1.03
CA CYS A 95 -11.94 -9.40 0.06
C CYS A 95 -11.81 -10.14 -1.27
N ARG A 96 -10.70 -10.85 -1.50
CA ARG A 96 -10.38 -11.59 -2.74
C ARG A 96 -10.18 -10.72 -3.98
N ALA A 97 -10.06 -9.40 -3.83
CA ALA A 97 -9.68 -8.52 -4.92
C ALA A 97 -8.31 -8.93 -5.49
N PRO A 98 -8.18 -9.12 -6.81
CA PRO A 98 -6.91 -9.51 -7.43
C PRO A 98 -5.90 -8.37 -7.35
N PHE A 99 -4.63 -8.69 -7.09
CA PHE A 99 -3.53 -7.75 -7.13
C PHE A 99 -2.82 -7.80 -8.47
N ASN A 100 -2.23 -6.68 -8.88
CA ASN A 100 -1.50 -6.61 -10.13
C ASN A 100 -0.17 -7.40 -10.02
N PRO A 101 0.04 -8.48 -10.79
CA PRO A 101 1.29 -9.23 -10.77
C PRO A 101 2.48 -8.38 -11.25
N GLY A 102 2.23 -7.34 -12.06
CA GLY A 102 3.21 -6.36 -12.50
C GLY A 102 3.77 -5.50 -11.37
N CYS A 103 3.09 -5.38 -10.22
CA CYS A 103 3.64 -4.67 -9.05
C CYS A 103 4.95 -5.30 -8.56
N THR A 104 5.19 -6.58 -8.82
CA THR A 104 6.44 -7.28 -8.48
C THR A 104 7.65 -6.65 -9.17
N LEU A 105 7.48 -6.08 -10.37
CA LEU A 105 8.57 -5.38 -11.09
C LEU A 105 9.06 -4.15 -10.32
N HIS A 106 8.23 -3.60 -9.44
CA HIS A 106 8.56 -2.44 -8.62
C HIS A 106 8.97 -2.82 -7.20
N ARG A 107 9.06 -4.11 -6.87
CA ARG A 107 9.48 -4.61 -5.54
C ARG A 107 10.71 -3.88 -4.99
N PRO A 108 11.79 -3.64 -5.77
CA PRO A 108 12.99 -2.99 -5.25
C PRO A 108 12.77 -1.55 -4.74
N PHE A 109 11.70 -0.88 -5.14
CA PHE A 109 11.36 0.45 -4.63
C PHE A 109 10.64 0.41 -3.27
N TYR A 110 10.15 -0.77 -2.87
CA TYR A 110 9.30 -0.95 -1.68
C TYR A 110 9.92 -1.88 -0.64
N PHE A 111 10.62 -2.93 -1.07
CA PHE A 111 11.14 -4.02 -0.24
C PHE A 111 12.54 -4.43 -0.73
N ASP A 112 13.48 -4.60 0.20
CA ASP A 112 14.82 -5.17 -0.06
C ASP A 112 14.73 -6.70 -0.22
#